data_AF-A0A7C5CWX5-F1
#
_entry.id   AF-A0A7C5CWX5-F1
#
_cell.length_a   1.000
_cell.length_b   1.000
_cell.length_c   1.000
_cell.angle_alpha   90.00
_cell.angle_beta   90.00
_cell.angle_gamma   90.00
#
_symmetry.space_group_name_H-M   'P 1'
#
loop_
_entity.id
_entity.type
_entity.pdbx_description
1 polymer ?
#
loop_
_entity_poly.entity_id
_entity_poly.type
_entity_poly.pdbx_seq_one_letter_code
_entity_poly.pdbx_strand_id
1 'polypeptide(L)'
;MKGKERPSDVFTGPRTRGPLSIFLQTERTNFHDKHDREQVFREVARTARKHYRILSGDFDQSGIFIKVIVDPDTNLESFEGLRRDLKRMGFFPKLIDTGTETIIAIFPLPRPKRTSMNTNIILLALTAFTTIWAGASLWEERTGEMASLGDVMRVLINPMDLLMGGLTFAFPLLLILGTHELGHYFTARRYHVDASLPYFIPVPPLVSPFGTFGALISMKEPISNRRALVDIGAAGPIAGFVVAIPLTILGLVLTGMYPASHEVVEGVSYLKINPPLLFRAMMGPLGVTSGDELFPTAIAGWIGLFVTSINLFPAGQLDG
;
A
#
# COMPACT_ATOMS: atom_id res chain seq x y z
N MET A 1 -2.71 -55.26 52.62
CA MET A 1 -3.45 -54.98 51.37
C MET A 1 -3.41 -53.49 51.10
N LYS A 2 -3.27 -53.10 49.82
CA LYS A 2 -3.09 -51.73 49.27
C LYS A 2 -1.65 -51.21 49.38
N GLY A 3 -1.01 -50.66 48.35
CA GLY A 3 -1.39 -50.41 46.95
C GLY A 3 -0.22 -49.66 46.30
N LYS A 4 0.24 -50.09 45.12
CA LYS A 4 1.29 -49.43 44.32
C LYS A 4 0.77 -48.10 43.76
N GLU A 5 1.40 -46.99 44.10
CA GLU A 5 1.24 -45.71 43.38
C GLU A 5 2.32 -45.57 42.30
N ARG A 6 1.90 -45.20 41.09
CA ARG A 6 2.77 -44.84 39.96
C ARG A 6 3.07 -43.34 40.04
N PRO A 7 4.26 -42.86 39.64
CA PRO A 7 4.52 -41.44 39.58
C PRO A 7 3.84 -40.83 38.34
N SER A 8 3.05 -39.78 38.58
CA SER A 8 2.45 -38.90 37.58
C SER A 8 3.44 -37.81 37.17
N ASP A 9 3.85 -37.80 35.90
CA ASP A 9 4.60 -36.70 35.30
C ASP A 9 3.68 -35.49 35.09
N VAL A 10 3.73 -34.56 36.04
CA VAL A 10 3.04 -33.26 35.98
C VAL A 10 3.95 -32.28 35.24
N PHE A 11 3.50 -31.86 34.05
CA PHE A 11 4.07 -30.73 33.30
C PHE A 11 3.94 -29.43 34.12
N THR A 12 5.07 -28.90 34.60
CA THR A 12 5.17 -27.55 35.16
C THR A 12 5.78 -26.62 34.11
N GLY A 13 4.97 -25.74 33.53
CA GLY A 13 5.45 -24.72 32.59
C GLY A 13 6.25 -23.60 33.31
N PRO A 14 7.26 -23.00 32.66
CA PRO A 14 8.00 -21.89 33.25
C PRO A 14 7.20 -20.58 33.13
N ARG A 15 7.03 -19.87 34.24
CA ARG A 15 6.49 -18.50 34.27
C ARG A 15 7.53 -17.52 33.69
N THR A 16 7.46 -17.22 32.40
CA THR A 16 8.25 -16.14 31.81
C THR A 16 7.50 -14.80 31.94
N ARG A 17 7.80 -14.06 33.01
CA ARG A 17 7.56 -12.60 33.07
C ARG A 17 8.67 -11.93 32.25
N GLY A 18 8.37 -11.51 31.03
CA GLY A 18 9.29 -10.83 30.12
C GLY A 18 8.54 -9.97 29.10
N PRO A 19 9.26 -9.21 28.25
CA PRO A 19 8.74 -8.08 27.44
C PRO A 19 7.67 -8.44 26.40
N LEU A 20 7.32 -9.72 26.26
CA LEU A 20 6.18 -10.18 25.46
C LEU A 20 4.83 -9.62 25.95
N SER A 21 4.70 -9.22 27.22
CA SER A 21 3.42 -8.76 27.79
C SER A 21 2.88 -7.47 27.18
N ILE A 22 3.73 -6.67 26.51
CA ILE A 22 3.37 -5.33 26.02
C ILE A 22 2.72 -5.37 24.63
N PHE A 23 2.87 -6.45 23.87
CA PHE A 23 2.31 -6.57 22.51
C PHE A 23 0.95 -7.29 22.43
N LEU A 24 0.36 -7.69 23.57
CA LEU A 24 -0.72 -8.70 23.63
C LEU A 24 -2.16 -8.15 23.74
N GLN A 25 -2.39 -6.87 23.43
CA GLN A 25 -3.69 -6.23 23.73
C GLN A 25 -4.63 -6.02 22.53
N THR A 26 -4.48 -6.75 21.43
CA THR A 26 -5.35 -6.59 20.27
C THR A 26 -5.96 -7.92 19.83
N GLU A 27 -7.27 -8.01 20.06
CA GLU A 27 -8.26 -8.95 19.52
C GLU A 27 -8.26 -10.39 20.08
N ARG A 28 -9.23 -10.64 20.97
CA ARG A 28 -9.60 -11.96 21.49
C ARG A 28 -10.11 -12.85 20.37
N THR A 29 -9.41 -13.94 20.08
CA THR A 29 -10.05 -15.09 19.42
C THR A 29 -11.03 -15.77 20.35
N ASN A 30 -12.28 -15.94 19.90
CA ASN A 30 -13.30 -16.77 20.53
C ASN A 30 -12.93 -18.26 20.41
N PHE A 31 -11.98 -18.73 21.21
CA PHE A 31 -11.88 -20.14 21.54
C PHE A 31 -12.88 -20.41 22.67
N HIS A 32 -14.04 -20.97 22.34
CA HIS A 32 -15.14 -21.15 23.30
C HIS A 32 -14.88 -22.28 24.33
N ASP A 33 -13.93 -23.20 24.08
CA ASP A 33 -13.62 -24.31 24.98
C ASP A 33 -12.10 -24.64 25.00
N LYS A 34 -11.60 -25.12 26.15
CA LYS A 34 -10.21 -25.57 26.35
C LYS A 34 -9.91 -26.83 25.54
N HIS A 35 -10.92 -27.70 25.33
CA HIS A 35 -10.77 -28.92 24.54
C HIS A 35 -10.55 -28.64 23.04
N ASP A 36 -11.28 -27.66 22.49
CA ASP A 36 -11.08 -27.16 21.12
C ASP A 36 -9.65 -26.61 20.93
N ARG A 37 -9.10 -25.92 21.95
CA ARG A 37 -7.74 -25.36 21.87
C ARG A 37 -6.66 -26.42 21.81
N GLU A 38 -6.77 -27.50 22.59
CA GLU A 38 -5.81 -28.62 22.52
C GLU A 38 -5.89 -29.37 21.19
N GLN A 39 -7.09 -29.50 20.61
CA GLN A 39 -7.26 -30.12 19.30
C GLN A 39 -6.64 -29.26 18.19
N VAL A 40 -6.94 -27.96 18.18
CA VAL A 40 -6.33 -26.99 17.25
C VAL A 40 -4.81 -26.95 17.43
N PHE A 41 -4.30 -26.95 18.67
CA PHE A 41 -2.87 -27.00 18.94
C PHE A 41 -2.22 -28.24 18.34
N ARG A 42 -2.82 -29.42 18.53
CA ARG A 42 -2.28 -30.68 17.96
C ARG A 42 -2.24 -30.64 16.44
N GLU A 43 -3.25 -30.04 15.81
CA GLU A 43 -3.31 -29.93 14.35
C GLU A 43 -2.28 -28.94 13.81
N VAL A 44 -2.19 -27.76 14.42
CA VAL A 44 -1.18 -26.73 14.09
C VAL A 44 0.24 -27.25 14.32
N ALA A 45 0.49 -27.94 15.44
CA ALA A 45 1.78 -28.55 15.74
C ALA A 45 2.11 -29.68 14.75
N ARG A 46 1.13 -30.47 14.31
CA ARG A 46 1.33 -31.49 13.27
C ARG A 46 1.71 -30.86 11.93
N THR A 47 1.07 -29.76 11.55
CA THR A 47 1.42 -29.00 10.35
C THR A 47 2.81 -28.37 10.45
N ALA A 48 3.15 -27.79 11.60
CA ALA A 48 4.48 -27.24 11.86
C ALA A 48 5.59 -28.30 11.78
N ARG A 49 5.35 -29.52 12.27
CA ARG A 49 6.30 -30.65 12.17
C ARG A 49 6.65 -31.07 10.74
N LYS A 50 5.81 -30.74 9.75
CA LYS A 50 6.11 -31.04 8.34
C LYS A 50 7.25 -30.18 7.80
N HIS A 51 7.43 -28.99 8.37
CA HIS A 51 8.36 -27.97 7.87
C HIS A 51 9.55 -27.74 8.81
N TYR A 52 9.37 -27.96 10.11
CA TYR A 52 10.40 -27.71 11.13
C TYR A 52 10.47 -28.80 12.20
N ARG A 53 11.67 -28.99 12.78
CA ARG A 53 11.85 -29.83 13.97
C ARG A 53 11.45 -29.04 15.22
N ILE A 54 10.29 -29.38 15.79
CA ILE A 54 9.76 -28.73 17.00
C ILE A 54 10.52 -29.22 18.24
N LEU A 55 11.03 -28.28 19.05
CA LEU A 55 11.63 -28.57 20.35
C LEU A 55 10.58 -28.62 21.46
N SER A 56 9.75 -27.60 21.51
CA SER A 56 8.66 -27.49 22.47
C SER A 56 7.56 -26.60 21.89
N GLY A 57 6.34 -26.75 22.37
CA GLY A 57 5.23 -25.88 21.99
C GLY A 57 4.43 -25.54 23.22
N ASP A 58 4.02 -24.30 23.31
CA ASP A 58 3.17 -23.77 24.37
C ASP A 58 2.03 -22.97 23.72
N PHE A 59 0.97 -22.65 24.45
CA PHE A 59 -0.12 -21.84 23.93
C PHE A 59 -0.68 -20.92 25.01
N ASP A 60 -0.97 -19.68 24.64
CA ASP A 60 -1.60 -18.70 25.54
C ASP A 60 -2.87 -18.11 24.90
N GLN A 61 -3.60 -17.27 25.63
CA GLN A 61 -4.86 -16.62 25.22
C GLN A 61 -4.74 -15.84 23.90
N SER A 62 -3.54 -15.39 23.54
CA SER A 62 -3.27 -14.58 22.35
C SER A 62 -2.80 -15.38 21.12
N GLY A 63 -2.52 -16.68 21.24
CA GLY A 63 -2.00 -17.48 20.13
C GLY A 63 -1.34 -18.80 20.54
N ILE A 64 -0.93 -19.57 19.53
CA ILE A 64 -0.16 -20.82 19.71
C ILE A 64 1.32 -20.48 19.50
N PHE A 65 2.17 -20.77 20.48
CA PHE A 65 3.60 -20.49 20.42
C PHE A 65 4.38 -21.78 20.22
N ILE A 66 5.03 -21.94 19.07
CA ILE A 66 5.82 -23.13 18.79
C ILE A 66 7.30 -22.75 18.78
N LYS A 67 8.05 -23.36 19.68
CA LYS A 67 9.51 -23.26 19.72
C LYS A 67 10.11 -24.34 18.83
N VAL A 68 10.83 -23.92 17.82
CA VAL A 68 11.44 -24.79 16.81
C VAL A 68 12.93 -24.53 16.74
N ILE A 69 13.71 -25.57 16.45
CA ILE A 69 15.08 -25.35 15.97
C ILE A 69 14.94 -24.92 14.51
N VAL A 70 15.34 -23.69 14.24
CA VAL A 70 15.57 -23.23 12.87
C VAL A 70 17.01 -23.59 12.54
N ASP A 71 17.21 -24.62 11.73
CA ASP A 71 18.54 -24.92 11.18
C ASP A 71 18.92 -23.77 10.21
N PRO A 72 20.16 -23.24 10.25
CA PRO A 72 20.57 -22.05 9.49
C PRO A 72 20.30 -22.13 7.99
N ASP A 73 20.31 -23.35 7.43
CA ASP A 73 20.14 -23.63 6.00
C ASP A 73 18.67 -23.82 5.56
N THR A 74 17.70 -23.79 6.48
CA THR A 74 16.28 -24.15 6.20
C THR A 74 15.37 -22.93 5.92
N ASN A 75 15.95 -21.80 5.55
CA ASN A 75 15.57 -20.52 6.15
C ASN A 75 14.37 -19.76 5.53
N LEU A 76 13.90 -20.09 4.32
CA LEU A 76 12.83 -19.31 3.65
C LEU A 76 11.73 -20.17 3.01
N GLU A 77 12.08 -21.18 2.20
CA GLU A 77 11.07 -22.01 1.51
C GLU A 77 10.22 -22.84 2.49
N SER A 78 10.83 -23.40 3.53
CA SER A 78 10.12 -24.13 4.58
C SER A 78 9.21 -23.22 5.41
N PHE A 79 9.58 -21.95 5.59
CA PHE A 79 8.74 -20.98 6.28
C PHE A 79 7.51 -20.61 5.45
N GLU A 80 7.71 -20.37 4.15
CA GLU A 80 6.61 -20.09 3.23
C GLU A 80 5.67 -21.29 3.07
N GLY A 81 6.22 -22.50 3.02
CA GLY A 81 5.46 -23.75 3.04
C GLY A 81 4.56 -23.85 4.29
N LEU A 82 5.14 -23.62 5.46
CA LEU A 82 4.40 -23.58 6.73
C LEU A 82 3.31 -22.50 6.72
N ARG A 83 3.64 -21.29 6.26
CA ARG A 83 2.69 -20.17 6.17
C ARG A 83 1.50 -20.53 5.30
N ARG A 84 1.73 -21.16 4.15
CA ARG A 84 0.67 -21.55 3.21
C ARG A 84 -0.26 -22.60 3.80
N ASP A 85 0.29 -23.59 4.51
CA ASP A 85 -0.51 -24.63 5.13
C ASP A 85 -1.32 -24.10 6.32
N LEU A 86 -0.72 -23.26 7.16
CA LEU A 86 -1.41 -22.61 8.28
C LEU A 86 -2.50 -21.65 7.81
N LYS A 87 -2.29 -20.93 6.69
CA LYS A 87 -3.29 -20.03 6.11
C LYS A 87 -4.59 -20.75 5.77
N ARG A 88 -4.53 -22.00 5.27
CA ARG A 88 -5.72 -22.83 5.01
C ARG A 88 -6.49 -23.18 6.29
N MET A 89 -5.80 -23.20 7.43
CA MET A 89 -6.38 -23.44 8.75
C MET A 89 -6.83 -22.15 9.44
N GLY A 90 -6.63 -20.97 8.82
CA GLY A 90 -6.94 -19.68 9.42
C GLY A 90 -5.90 -19.18 10.43
N PHE A 91 -4.64 -19.60 10.30
CA PHE A 91 -3.53 -19.17 11.15
C PHE A 91 -2.35 -18.63 10.33
N PHE A 92 -1.57 -17.70 10.90
CA PHE A 92 -0.35 -17.17 10.29
C PHE A 92 0.84 -17.30 11.26
N PRO A 93 1.99 -17.79 10.78
CA PRO A 93 3.22 -17.84 11.57
C PRO A 93 3.99 -16.51 11.49
N LYS A 94 4.69 -16.17 12.56
CA LYS A 94 5.66 -15.07 12.66
C LYS A 94 6.92 -15.58 13.33
N LEU A 95 8.07 -15.30 12.72
CA LEU A 95 9.38 -15.59 13.32
C LEU A 95 9.72 -14.52 14.35
N ILE A 96 10.07 -14.95 15.55
CA ILE A 96 10.53 -14.10 16.65
C ILE A 96 11.92 -14.61 17.02
N ASP A 97 12.94 -13.79 16.75
CA ASP A 97 14.30 -14.07 17.20
C ASP A 97 14.50 -13.45 18.58
N THR A 98 14.93 -14.28 19.53
CA THR A 98 15.17 -13.88 20.93
C THR A 98 16.68 -13.70 21.19
N GLY A 99 17.53 -13.86 20.17
CA GLY A 99 18.99 -13.74 20.25
C GLY A 99 19.71 -15.01 20.69
N THR A 100 19.04 -15.88 21.46
CA THR A 100 19.55 -17.23 21.79
C THR A 100 18.85 -18.32 20.97
N GLU A 101 17.60 -18.09 20.58
CA GLU A 101 16.74 -19.09 19.94
C GLU A 101 15.69 -18.40 19.06
N THR A 102 15.30 -19.06 17.96
CA THR A 102 14.21 -18.62 17.08
C THR A 102 12.91 -19.32 17.45
N ILE A 103 11.85 -18.54 17.68
CA ILE A 103 10.51 -19.03 18.02
C ILE A 103 9.57 -18.74 16.84
N ILE A 104 8.70 -19.71 16.48
CA ILE A 104 7.59 -19.47 15.55
C ILE A 104 6.32 -19.25 16.37
N ALA A 105 5.89 -17.99 16.46
CA ALA A 105 4.60 -17.65 17.04
C ALA A 105 3.52 -17.77 15.97
N ILE A 106 2.45 -18.50 16.26
CA ILE A 106 1.32 -18.75 15.37
C ILE A 106 0.10 -18.04 15.90
N PHE A 107 -0.42 -17.13 15.09
CA PHE A 107 -1.56 -16.29 15.43
C PHE A 107 -2.76 -16.65 14.54
N PRO A 108 -3.99 -16.45 15.03
CA PRO A 108 -5.18 -16.54 14.19
C PRO A 108 -5.17 -15.46 13.10
N LEU A 109 -5.55 -15.80 11.86
CA LEU A 109 -5.77 -14.78 10.82
C LEU A 109 -6.98 -13.92 11.23
N PRO A 110 -6.85 -12.58 11.17
CA PRO A 110 -8.02 -11.72 11.19
C PRO A 110 -8.99 -12.14 10.09
N ARG A 111 -10.29 -12.20 10.37
CA ARG A 111 -11.27 -12.49 9.32
C ARG A 111 -11.21 -11.35 8.30
N PRO A 112 -10.91 -11.63 7.01
CA PRO A 112 -10.83 -10.57 6.02
C PRO A 112 -12.22 -9.92 5.91
N LYS A 113 -12.31 -8.61 6.20
CA LYS A 113 -13.52 -7.85 5.88
C LYS A 113 -13.73 -7.97 4.37
N ARG A 114 -14.90 -8.46 3.95
CA ARG A 114 -15.24 -8.57 2.53
C ARG A 114 -15.36 -7.16 1.96
N THR A 115 -14.35 -6.76 1.22
CA THR A 115 -14.35 -5.52 0.46
C THR A 115 -15.19 -5.75 -0.79
N SER A 116 -16.29 -5.00 -0.95
CA SER A 116 -17.16 -5.18 -2.12
C SER A 116 -16.46 -4.62 -3.36
N MET A 117 -16.45 -5.39 -4.45
CA MET A 117 -15.89 -4.94 -5.74
C MET A 117 -16.56 -3.64 -6.22
N ASN A 118 -17.85 -3.49 -5.90
CA ASN A 118 -18.66 -2.32 -6.25
C ASN A 118 -18.11 -1.05 -5.60
N THR A 119 -17.62 -1.11 -4.36
CA THR A 119 -17.02 0.03 -3.67
C THR A 119 -15.82 0.57 -4.46
N ASN A 120 -14.95 -0.32 -4.95
CA ASN A 120 -13.75 0.06 -5.69
C ASN A 120 -14.10 0.71 -7.03
N ILE A 121 -15.10 0.15 -7.72
CA ILE A 121 -15.58 0.67 -9.01
C ILE A 121 -16.21 2.05 -8.82
N ILE A 122 -17.06 2.22 -7.81
CA ILE A 122 -17.70 3.52 -7.50
C ILE A 122 -16.65 4.56 -7.16
N LEU A 123 -15.68 4.23 -6.30
CA LEU A 123 -14.61 5.14 -5.91
C LEU A 123 -13.71 5.51 -7.09
N LEU A 124 -13.38 4.55 -7.95
CA LEU A 124 -12.62 4.81 -9.18
C LEU A 124 -13.40 5.73 -10.12
N ALA A 125 -14.70 5.49 -10.32
CA ALA A 125 -15.55 6.33 -11.18
C ALA A 125 -15.66 7.76 -10.63
N LEU A 126 -15.86 7.92 -9.32
CA LEU A 126 -15.87 9.23 -8.67
C LEU A 126 -14.52 9.92 -8.79
N THR A 127 -13.42 9.20 -8.63
CA THR A 127 -12.07 9.77 -8.73
C THR A 127 -11.75 10.16 -10.16
N ALA A 128 -12.14 9.34 -11.14
CA ALA A 128 -12.03 9.70 -12.54
C ALA A 128 -12.81 10.98 -12.84
N PHE A 129 -14.05 11.10 -12.36
CA PHE A 129 -14.85 12.31 -12.52
C PHE A 129 -14.18 13.54 -11.91
N THR A 130 -13.75 13.49 -10.64
CA THR A 130 -13.12 14.64 -9.97
C THR A 130 -11.77 15.00 -10.57
N THR A 131 -11.01 14.02 -11.07
CA THR A 131 -9.71 14.26 -11.72
C THR A 131 -9.87 14.80 -13.14
N ILE A 132 -10.88 14.34 -13.90
CA ILE A 132 -11.23 14.93 -15.20
C ILE A 132 -11.63 16.39 -15.00
N TRP A 133 -12.44 16.67 -13.98
CA TRP A 133 -12.84 18.02 -13.65
C TRP A 133 -11.63 18.91 -13.29
N ALA A 134 -10.71 18.43 -12.45
CA ALA A 134 -9.46 19.15 -12.16
C ALA A 134 -8.63 19.43 -13.42
N GLY A 135 -8.45 18.40 -14.26
CA GLY A 135 -7.71 18.52 -15.50
C GLY A 135 -8.32 19.49 -16.49
N ALA A 136 -9.64 19.56 -16.53
CA ALA A 136 -10.37 20.47 -17.40
C ALA A 136 -10.22 21.93 -16.93
N SER A 137 -10.18 22.16 -15.61
CA SER A 137 -9.82 23.47 -15.05
C SER A 137 -8.38 23.88 -15.40
N LEU A 138 -7.43 22.95 -15.37
CA LEU A 138 -6.04 23.23 -15.78
C LEU A 138 -5.92 23.50 -17.29
N TRP A 139 -6.73 22.82 -18.10
CA TRP A 139 -6.78 23.06 -19.54
C TRP A 139 -7.34 24.44 -19.86
N GLU A 140 -8.41 24.83 -19.17
CA GLU A 140 -9.08 26.11 -19.38
C GLU A 140 -8.25 27.30 -18.86
N GLU A 141 -7.49 27.12 -17.78
CA GLU A 141 -6.46 28.08 -17.31
C GLU A 141 -5.41 28.36 -18.41
N ARG A 142 -4.98 27.31 -19.11
CA ARG A 142 -4.00 27.41 -20.22
C ARG A 142 -4.55 28.11 -21.46
N THR A 143 -5.82 27.85 -21.77
CA THR A 143 -6.54 28.50 -22.87
C THR A 143 -7.24 29.78 -22.42
N GLY A 144 -6.91 30.26 -21.21
CA GLY A 144 -7.17 31.59 -20.62
C GLY A 144 -8.57 32.12 -20.79
N GLU A 145 -9.53 31.24 -20.53
CA GLU A 145 -10.92 31.64 -20.29
C GLU A 145 -11.23 31.77 -18.78
N MET A 146 -10.35 31.29 -17.89
CA MET A 146 -10.55 31.34 -16.42
C MET A 146 -10.36 32.77 -15.88
N ALA A 147 -11.44 33.39 -15.39
CA ALA A 147 -11.40 34.69 -14.72
C ALA A 147 -11.90 34.64 -13.26
N SER A 148 -12.49 33.51 -12.80
CA SER A 148 -13.26 33.45 -11.55
C SER A 148 -13.40 32.03 -10.98
N LEU A 149 -13.66 31.92 -9.66
CA LEU A 149 -14.09 30.67 -9.01
C LEU A 149 -15.39 30.09 -9.62
N GLY A 150 -16.20 30.91 -10.28
CA GLY A 150 -17.37 30.46 -11.04
C GLY A 150 -17.01 29.60 -12.26
N ASP A 151 -15.81 29.78 -12.81
CA ASP A 151 -15.36 29.08 -14.02
C ASP A 151 -15.03 27.61 -13.73
N VAL A 152 -14.61 27.27 -12.51
CA VAL A 152 -14.42 25.88 -12.08
C VAL A 152 -15.69 25.05 -12.30
N MET A 153 -16.88 25.60 -12.05
CA MET A 153 -18.14 24.90 -12.32
C MET A 153 -18.54 24.96 -13.80
N ARG A 154 -18.16 26.01 -14.53
CA ARG A 154 -18.46 26.21 -15.95
C ARG A 154 -17.74 25.18 -16.84
N VAL A 155 -16.56 24.75 -16.45
CA VAL A 155 -15.81 23.71 -17.19
C VAL A 155 -16.62 22.40 -17.31
N LEU A 156 -17.52 22.09 -16.38
CA LEU A 156 -18.36 20.88 -16.42
C LEU A 156 -19.39 20.87 -17.56
N ILE A 157 -19.73 22.02 -18.15
CA ILE A 157 -20.67 22.11 -19.27
C ILE A 157 -19.99 22.12 -20.63
N ASN A 158 -18.65 22.19 -20.69
CA ASN A 158 -17.87 22.20 -21.93
C ASN A 158 -17.31 20.80 -22.23
N PRO A 159 -17.84 20.08 -23.25
CA PRO A 159 -17.38 18.72 -23.53
C PRO A 159 -15.92 18.63 -23.97
N MET A 160 -15.41 19.68 -24.63
CA MET A 160 -14.02 19.72 -25.10
C MET A 160 -13.03 19.84 -23.93
N ASP A 161 -13.32 20.71 -22.95
CA ASP A 161 -12.44 20.89 -21.78
C ASP A 161 -12.42 19.62 -20.93
N LEU A 162 -13.56 18.96 -20.75
CA LEU A 162 -13.63 17.66 -20.09
C LEU A 162 -12.83 16.58 -20.82
N LEU A 163 -12.90 16.55 -22.16
CA LEU A 163 -12.14 15.60 -22.96
C LEU A 163 -10.64 15.86 -22.85
N MET A 164 -10.21 17.12 -23.00
CA MET A 164 -8.81 17.51 -22.91
C MET A 164 -8.27 17.31 -21.50
N GLY A 165 -9.01 17.71 -20.47
CA GLY A 165 -8.67 17.47 -19.07
C GLY A 165 -8.55 15.98 -18.74
N GLY A 166 -9.45 15.17 -19.30
CA GLY A 166 -9.40 13.72 -19.19
C GLY A 166 -8.15 13.11 -19.82
N LEU A 167 -7.84 13.48 -21.06
CA LEU A 167 -6.72 12.90 -21.81
C LEU A 167 -5.35 13.40 -21.36
N THR A 168 -5.24 14.71 -21.09
CA THR A 168 -3.96 15.36 -20.84
C THR A 168 -3.57 15.36 -19.37
N PHE A 169 -4.52 15.25 -18.44
CA PHE A 169 -4.23 15.26 -17.00
C PHE A 169 -4.74 14.02 -16.27
N ALA A 170 -6.04 13.73 -16.35
CA ALA A 170 -6.63 12.68 -15.52
C ALA A 170 -6.11 11.28 -15.88
N PHE A 171 -6.03 10.96 -17.17
CA PHE A 171 -5.50 9.68 -17.62
C PHE A 171 -4.04 9.49 -17.21
N PRO A 172 -3.10 10.43 -17.48
CA PRO A 172 -1.73 10.34 -16.98
C PRO A 172 -1.64 10.19 -15.46
N LEU A 173 -2.37 10.99 -14.70
CA LEU A 173 -2.31 10.96 -13.24
C LEU A 173 -2.82 9.63 -12.65
N LEU A 174 -4.00 9.17 -13.12
CA LEU A 174 -4.56 7.90 -12.68
C LEU A 174 -3.72 6.71 -13.13
N LEU A 175 -3.04 6.82 -14.27
CA LEU A 175 -2.11 5.79 -14.73
C LEU A 175 -0.90 5.69 -13.79
N ILE A 176 -0.32 6.81 -13.35
CA ILE A 176 0.79 6.82 -12.40
C ILE A 176 0.36 6.23 -11.06
N LEU A 177 -0.70 6.78 -10.46
CA LEU A 177 -1.22 6.34 -9.15
C LEU A 177 -1.69 4.89 -9.19
N GLY A 178 -2.41 4.52 -10.25
CA GLY A 178 -2.87 3.15 -10.45
C GLY A 178 -1.71 2.18 -10.60
N THR A 179 -0.67 2.53 -11.36
CA THR A 179 0.51 1.67 -11.51
C THR A 179 1.29 1.54 -10.21
N HIS A 180 1.39 2.60 -9.41
CA HIS A 180 1.96 2.56 -8.06
C HIS A 180 1.25 1.50 -7.19
N GLU A 181 -0.07 1.62 -7.04
CA GLU A 181 -0.84 0.68 -6.22
C GLU A 181 -0.85 -0.75 -6.80
N LEU A 182 -0.85 -0.89 -8.12
CA LEU A 182 -0.71 -2.18 -8.79
C LEU A 182 0.66 -2.82 -8.54
N GLY A 183 1.73 -2.02 -8.42
CA GLY A 183 3.06 -2.48 -8.05
C GLY A 183 3.06 -3.17 -6.69
N HIS A 184 2.41 -2.57 -5.70
CA HIS A 184 2.19 -3.20 -4.40
C HIS A 184 1.34 -4.47 -4.53
N TYR A 185 0.20 -4.39 -5.24
CA TYR A 185 -0.73 -5.52 -5.41
C TYR A 185 -0.09 -6.75 -6.04
N PHE A 186 0.65 -6.59 -7.16
CA PHE A 186 1.29 -7.71 -7.84
C PHE A 186 2.42 -8.32 -7.01
N THR A 187 3.19 -7.49 -6.31
CA THR A 187 4.27 -7.97 -5.44
C THR A 187 3.73 -8.68 -4.20
N ALA A 188 2.66 -8.16 -3.59
CA ALA A 188 1.93 -8.83 -2.52
C ALA A 188 1.41 -10.20 -2.99
N ARG A 189 0.81 -10.26 -4.18
CA ARG A 189 0.33 -11.53 -4.77
C ARG A 189 1.46 -12.52 -5.02
N ARG A 190 2.63 -12.06 -5.49
CA ARG A 190 3.82 -12.91 -5.66
C ARG A 190 4.27 -13.53 -4.34
N TYR A 191 4.20 -12.75 -3.25
CA TYR A 191 4.48 -13.23 -1.89
C TYR A 191 3.29 -13.96 -1.24
N HIS A 192 2.21 -14.22 -1.98
CA HIS A 192 0.98 -14.84 -1.49
C HIS A 192 0.33 -14.08 -0.31
N VAL A 193 0.53 -12.77 -0.26
CA VAL A 193 -0.07 -11.87 0.72
C VAL A 193 -1.38 -11.32 0.16
N ASP A 194 -2.47 -11.45 0.91
CA ASP A 194 -3.78 -10.97 0.47
C ASP A 194 -3.86 -9.44 0.54
N ALA A 195 -3.98 -8.80 -0.62
CA ALA A 195 -4.19 -7.36 -0.76
C ALA A 195 -5.56 -7.06 -1.39
N SER A 196 -6.14 -5.90 -1.09
CA SER A 196 -7.28 -5.38 -1.84
C SER A 196 -6.85 -4.87 -3.22
N LEU A 197 -7.83 -4.65 -4.10
CA LEU A 197 -7.60 -3.78 -5.25
C LEU A 197 -7.44 -2.32 -4.78
N PRO A 198 -6.88 -1.43 -5.64
CA PRO A 198 -6.67 -0.03 -5.29
C PRO A 198 -7.98 0.70 -4.98
N TYR A 199 -8.01 1.44 -3.87
CA TYR A 199 -9.05 2.40 -3.54
C TYR A 199 -8.59 3.78 -3.93
N PHE A 200 -9.22 4.35 -4.96
CA PHE A 200 -8.98 5.75 -5.32
C PHE A 200 -9.80 6.67 -4.42
N ILE A 201 -9.20 7.77 -3.96
CA ILE A 201 -9.85 8.71 -3.04
C ILE A 201 -10.23 9.97 -3.85
N PRO A 202 -11.53 10.14 -4.17
CA PRO A 202 -11.98 11.29 -4.94
C PRO A 202 -11.98 12.55 -4.07
N VAL A 203 -11.53 13.66 -4.65
CA VAL A 203 -11.60 14.98 -4.00
C VAL A 203 -12.03 15.99 -5.04
N PRO A 204 -13.12 16.74 -4.84
CA PRO A 204 -13.51 17.78 -5.77
C PRO A 204 -12.40 18.83 -5.96
N PRO A 205 -12.25 19.39 -7.17
CA PRO A 205 -11.30 20.48 -7.47
C PRO A 205 -11.43 21.71 -6.55
N LEU A 206 -12.62 21.92 -5.96
CA LEU A 206 -12.86 22.98 -4.97
C LEU A 206 -12.07 22.79 -3.67
N VAL A 207 -11.68 21.56 -3.34
CA VAL A 207 -10.96 21.22 -2.10
C VAL A 207 -9.49 20.94 -2.39
N SER A 208 -9.19 20.24 -3.49
CA SER A 208 -7.83 19.94 -3.93
C SER A 208 -7.70 20.22 -5.42
N PRO A 209 -6.70 21.00 -5.88
CA PRO A 209 -6.55 21.36 -7.29
C PRO A 209 -6.28 20.16 -8.20
N PHE A 210 -5.98 18.98 -7.65
CA PHE A 210 -5.59 17.79 -8.40
C PHE A 210 -6.72 16.78 -8.62
N GLY A 211 -7.87 16.97 -7.97
CA GLY A 211 -9.03 16.08 -8.14
C GLY A 211 -8.96 14.74 -7.38
N THR A 212 -7.89 14.47 -6.63
CA THR A 212 -7.73 13.23 -5.86
C THR A 212 -6.73 13.40 -4.70
N PHE A 213 -6.86 12.57 -3.65
CA PHE A 213 -5.81 12.39 -2.63
C PHE A 213 -4.86 11.22 -2.93
N GLY A 214 -5.02 10.57 -4.08
CA GLY A 214 -4.27 9.39 -4.45
C GLY A 214 -5.11 8.13 -4.40
N ALA A 215 -4.41 7.00 -4.38
CA ALA A 215 -4.99 5.68 -4.24
C ALA A 215 -4.24 4.93 -3.14
N LEU A 216 -4.89 3.94 -2.53
CA LEU A 216 -4.30 3.10 -1.49
C LEU A 216 -4.80 1.67 -1.64
N ILE A 217 -3.92 0.69 -1.41
CA ILE A 217 -4.31 -0.70 -1.14
C ILE A 217 -4.44 -0.96 0.36
N SER A 218 -5.30 -1.92 0.71
CA SER A 218 -5.41 -2.43 2.06
C SER A 218 -4.81 -3.83 2.15
N MET A 219 -3.79 -3.98 2.99
CA MET A 219 -3.22 -5.28 3.33
C MET A 219 -4.18 -6.02 4.28
N LYS A 220 -4.70 -7.16 3.82
CA LYS A 220 -5.73 -7.93 4.55
C LYS A 220 -5.15 -8.91 5.56
N GLU A 221 -3.86 -9.18 5.46
CA GLU A 221 -3.15 -10.05 6.38
C GLU A 221 -1.76 -9.47 6.74
N PRO A 222 -1.23 -9.78 7.93
CA PRO A 222 0.10 -9.31 8.34
C PRO A 222 1.21 -9.90 7.47
N ILE A 223 2.19 -9.07 7.11
CA ILE A 223 3.39 -9.49 6.40
C ILE A 223 4.34 -10.15 7.40
N SER A 224 4.62 -11.44 7.23
CA SER A 224 5.42 -12.23 8.17
C SER A 224 6.91 -12.28 7.84
N ASN A 225 7.32 -11.83 6.65
CA ASN A 225 8.69 -11.85 6.18
C ASN A 225 9.21 -10.42 5.94
N ARG A 226 10.37 -10.07 6.51
CA ARG A 226 11.01 -8.76 6.32
C ARG A 226 11.40 -8.50 4.86
N ARG A 227 11.82 -9.53 4.13
CA ARG A 227 12.10 -9.40 2.68
C ARG A 227 10.83 -9.05 1.92
N ALA A 228 9.72 -9.75 2.21
CA ALA A 228 8.43 -9.43 1.59
C ALA A 228 7.97 -8.01 1.94
N LEU A 229 8.20 -7.55 3.17
CA LEU A 229 7.87 -6.18 3.58
C LEU A 229 8.64 -5.14 2.75
N VAL A 230 9.96 -5.31 2.63
CA VAL A 230 10.81 -4.40 1.85
C VAL A 230 10.44 -4.43 0.36
N ASP A 231 10.28 -5.61 -0.22
CA ASP A 231 9.98 -5.75 -1.65
C ASP A 231 8.59 -5.20 -1.99
N ILE A 232 7.57 -5.47 -1.16
CA ILE A 232 6.23 -4.92 -1.35
C ILE A 232 6.25 -3.40 -1.19
N GLY A 233 6.90 -2.88 -0.15
CA GLY A 233 7.02 -1.43 0.09
C GLY A 233 7.74 -0.71 -1.05
N ALA A 234 8.83 -1.26 -1.57
CA ALA A 234 9.57 -0.65 -2.67
C ALA A 234 8.86 -0.76 -4.04
N ALA A 235 8.08 -1.82 -4.27
CA ALA A 235 7.50 -2.11 -5.58
C ALA A 235 6.54 -1.02 -6.08
N GLY A 236 5.72 -0.46 -5.21
CA GLY A 236 4.77 0.60 -5.59
C GLY A 236 5.49 1.86 -6.07
N PRO A 237 6.36 2.47 -5.24
CA PRO A 237 7.16 3.62 -5.64
C PRO A 237 7.96 3.38 -6.92
N ILE A 238 8.62 2.23 -7.07
CA ILE A 238 9.38 1.92 -8.28
C ILE A 238 8.46 1.88 -9.51
N ALA A 239 7.31 1.19 -9.42
CA ALA A 239 6.37 1.09 -10.52
C ALA A 239 5.77 2.46 -10.89
N GLY A 240 5.40 3.26 -9.90
CA GLY A 240 4.93 4.64 -10.08
C GLY A 240 5.97 5.52 -10.75
N PHE A 241 7.23 5.49 -10.29
CA PHE A 241 8.34 6.26 -10.87
C PHE A 241 8.62 5.91 -12.32
N VAL A 242 8.62 4.61 -12.67
CA VAL A 242 8.86 4.13 -14.04
C VAL A 242 7.82 4.68 -15.02
N VAL A 243 6.58 4.89 -14.57
CA VAL A 243 5.50 5.49 -15.39
C VAL A 243 5.52 7.01 -15.34
N ALA A 244 5.82 7.60 -14.18
CA ALA A 244 5.84 9.04 -13.98
C ALA A 244 6.91 9.73 -14.83
N ILE A 245 8.14 9.18 -14.90
CA ILE A 245 9.26 9.81 -15.64
C ILE A 245 8.92 10.02 -17.13
N PRO A 246 8.52 8.99 -17.91
CA PRO A 246 8.15 9.18 -19.31
C PRO A 246 6.99 10.16 -19.52
N LEU A 247 5.97 10.12 -18.65
CA LEU A 247 4.83 11.04 -18.74
C LEU A 247 5.22 12.48 -18.41
N THR A 248 6.11 12.69 -17.43
CA THR A 248 6.68 14.00 -17.15
C THR A 248 7.44 14.53 -18.35
N ILE A 249 8.33 13.73 -18.95
CA ILE A 249 9.09 14.12 -20.14
C ILE A 249 8.14 14.46 -21.29
N LEU A 250 7.14 13.63 -21.54
CA LEU A 250 6.10 13.88 -22.54
C LEU A 250 5.41 15.22 -22.30
N GLY A 251 4.97 15.48 -21.07
CA GLY A 251 4.34 16.74 -20.70
C GLY A 251 5.26 17.95 -20.90
N LEU A 252 6.55 17.82 -20.57
CA LEU A 252 7.52 18.89 -20.78
C LEU A 252 7.78 19.16 -22.27
N VAL A 253 7.83 18.12 -23.10
CA VAL A 253 7.89 18.27 -24.57
C VAL A 253 6.65 18.99 -25.08
N LEU A 254 5.46 18.59 -24.63
CA LEU A 254 4.19 19.23 -25.01
C LEU A 254 4.13 20.69 -24.55
N THR A 255 4.74 21.01 -23.40
CA THR A 255 4.86 22.39 -22.90
C THR A 255 5.57 23.30 -23.89
N GLY A 256 6.71 22.85 -24.42
CA GLY A 256 7.48 23.62 -25.43
C GLY A 256 6.82 23.63 -26.81
N MET A 257 6.12 22.56 -27.20
CA MET A 257 5.47 22.47 -28.52
C MET A 257 4.18 23.29 -28.63
N TYR A 258 3.43 23.41 -27.52
CA TYR A 258 2.13 24.08 -27.49
C TYR A 258 2.10 25.16 -26.40
N PRO A 259 2.83 26.27 -26.53
CA PRO A 259 2.82 27.35 -25.53
C PRO A 259 1.40 27.84 -25.21
N ALA A 260 1.18 28.29 -23.97
CA ALA A 260 -0.12 28.83 -23.54
C ALA A 260 -0.52 30.04 -24.40
N SER A 261 -1.82 30.19 -24.67
CA SER A 261 -2.35 31.14 -25.66
C SER A 261 -2.57 32.57 -25.14
N HIS A 262 -2.20 32.86 -23.89
CA HIS A 262 -2.51 34.14 -23.24
C HIS A 262 -1.24 34.94 -22.99
N GLU A 263 -1.33 36.25 -23.22
CA GLU A 263 -0.36 37.17 -22.64
C GLU A 263 -0.47 37.05 -21.12
N VAL A 264 0.67 36.82 -20.46
CA VAL A 264 0.75 36.79 -19.00
C VAL A 264 0.27 38.15 -18.48
N VAL A 265 -0.97 38.23 -18.02
CA VAL A 265 -1.53 39.47 -17.48
C VAL A 265 -0.92 39.68 -16.10
N GLU A 266 -0.21 40.80 -15.91
CA GLU A 266 0.30 41.18 -14.59
C GLU A 266 -0.83 41.22 -13.56
N GLY A 267 -0.68 40.46 -12.47
CA GLY A 267 -1.66 40.38 -11.39
C GLY A 267 -2.52 39.12 -11.36
N VAL A 268 -2.49 38.28 -12.42
CA VAL A 268 -3.14 36.97 -12.42
C VAL A 268 -2.14 35.90 -11.97
N SER A 269 -2.46 35.17 -10.89
CA SER A 269 -1.63 34.08 -10.38
C SER A 269 -2.00 32.77 -11.06
N TYR A 270 -1.18 32.37 -12.02
CA TYR A 270 -1.19 31.01 -12.57
C TYR A 270 -0.59 30.01 -11.56
N LEU A 271 -0.96 28.73 -11.67
CA LEU A 271 -0.41 27.67 -10.82
C LEU A 271 1.09 27.48 -11.06
N LYS A 272 1.92 28.25 -10.34
CA LYS A 272 3.38 28.13 -10.37
C LYS A 272 3.85 27.05 -9.41
N ILE A 273 4.19 25.91 -9.96
CA ILE A 273 4.73 24.78 -9.22
C ILE A 273 6.25 24.94 -9.09
N ASN A 274 6.80 24.78 -7.89
CA ASN A 274 8.25 24.74 -7.69
C ASN A 274 8.78 23.36 -8.12
N PRO A 275 9.63 23.26 -9.16
CA PRO A 275 10.11 21.98 -9.64
C PRO A 275 11.18 21.39 -8.69
N PRO A 276 11.04 20.15 -8.21
CA PRO A 276 12.09 19.42 -7.50
C PRO A 276 13.32 19.20 -8.38
N LEU A 277 14.46 18.80 -7.79
CA LEU A 277 15.73 18.61 -8.50
C LEU A 277 15.61 17.70 -9.74
N LEU A 278 14.94 16.56 -9.60
CA LEU A 278 14.73 15.64 -10.72
C LEU A 278 13.90 16.29 -11.84
N PHE A 279 12.84 17.01 -11.48
CA PHE A 279 11.99 17.71 -12.43
C PHE A 279 12.77 18.81 -13.16
N ARG A 280 13.56 19.61 -12.44
CA ARG A 280 14.46 20.63 -13.03
C ARG A 280 15.47 20.01 -13.99
N ALA A 281 16.05 18.86 -13.63
CA ALA A 281 16.99 18.14 -14.48
C ALA A 281 16.34 17.68 -15.81
N MET A 282 15.05 17.36 -15.80
CA MET A 282 14.30 17.03 -17.02
C MET A 282 13.91 18.26 -17.86
N MET A 283 13.66 19.41 -17.22
CA MET A 283 13.30 20.66 -17.91
C MET A 283 14.45 21.23 -18.75
N GLY A 284 15.67 21.26 -18.21
CA GLY A 284 16.82 21.92 -18.83
C GLY A 284 17.13 21.47 -20.26
N PRO A 285 17.28 20.16 -20.54
CA PRO A 285 17.52 19.66 -21.89
C PRO A 285 16.40 19.96 -22.90
N LEU A 286 15.19 20.23 -22.42
CA LEU A 286 14.01 20.51 -23.24
C LEU A 286 13.80 22.02 -23.45
N GLY A 287 14.65 22.87 -22.88
CA GLY A 287 14.52 24.33 -22.97
C GLY A 287 13.32 24.90 -22.21
N VAL A 288 12.65 24.08 -21.40
CA VAL A 288 11.53 24.53 -20.56
C VAL A 288 12.09 25.22 -19.31
N THR A 289 11.53 26.36 -18.95
CA THR A 289 11.93 27.19 -17.83
C THR A 289 10.84 27.23 -16.76
N SER A 290 11.19 27.62 -15.53
CA SER A 290 10.20 27.79 -14.45
C SER A 290 9.20 28.94 -14.69
N GLY A 291 9.42 29.76 -15.73
CA GLY A 291 8.49 30.78 -16.16
C GLY A 291 7.42 30.27 -17.11
N ASP A 292 7.62 29.09 -17.71
CA ASP A 292 6.69 28.52 -18.67
C ASP A 292 5.50 27.90 -17.95
N GLU A 293 4.31 28.10 -18.52
CA GLU A 293 3.12 27.45 -18.05
C GLU A 293 3.11 25.99 -18.51
N LEU A 294 3.16 25.07 -17.55
CA LEU A 294 3.30 23.64 -17.81
C LEU A 294 2.05 23.05 -18.46
N PHE A 295 2.25 22.20 -19.46
CA PHE A 295 1.18 21.40 -20.03
C PHE A 295 0.57 20.48 -18.95
N PRO A 296 -0.75 20.19 -18.93
CA PRO A 296 -1.37 19.43 -17.84
C PRO A 296 -0.75 18.05 -17.60
N THR A 297 -0.21 17.40 -18.65
CA THR A 297 0.52 16.13 -18.53
C THR A 297 1.80 16.26 -17.69
N ALA A 298 2.51 17.39 -17.80
CA ALA A 298 3.69 17.66 -16.97
C ALA A 298 3.30 17.86 -15.51
N ILE A 299 2.16 18.53 -15.26
CA ILE A 299 1.60 18.71 -13.92
C ILE A 299 1.21 17.35 -13.32
N ALA A 300 0.53 16.48 -14.07
CA ALA A 300 0.22 15.12 -13.64
C ALA A 300 1.47 14.33 -13.26
N GLY A 301 2.52 14.42 -14.08
CA GLY A 301 3.82 13.81 -13.79
C GLY A 301 4.48 14.39 -12.53
N TRP A 302 4.43 15.71 -12.34
CA TRP A 302 4.92 16.37 -11.12
C TRP A 302 4.20 15.86 -9.87
N ILE A 303 2.86 15.78 -9.91
CA ILE A 303 2.04 15.27 -8.80
C ILE A 303 2.40 13.82 -8.51
N GLY A 304 2.52 12.98 -9.55
CA GLY A 304 2.93 11.59 -9.42
C GLY A 304 4.25 11.44 -8.69
N LEU A 305 5.29 12.16 -9.14
CA LEU A 305 6.61 12.18 -8.50
C LEU A 305 6.53 12.69 -7.05
N PHE A 306 5.71 13.70 -6.79
CA PHE A 306 5.52 14.27 -5.46
C PHE A 306 4.88 13.28 -4.49
N VAL A 307 3.75 12.66 -4.88
CA VAL A 307 3.05 11.66 -4.07
C VAL A 307 3.95 10.47 -3.78
N THR A 308 4.64 9.94 -4.80
CA THR A 308 5.57 8.83 -4.59
C THR A 308 6.72 9.22 -3.67
N SER A 309 7.21 10.46 -3.73
CA SER A 309 8.27 10.94 -2.83
C SER A 309 7.79 11.03 -1.37
N ILE A 310 6.56 11.49 -1.14
CA ILE A 310 5.96 11.49 0.21
C ILE A 310 5.86 10.07 0.74
N ASN A 311 5.42 9.13 -0.09
CA ASN A 311 5.29 7.73 0.31
C ASN A 311 6.63 7.09 0.72
N LEU A 312 7.77 7.66 0.35
CA LEU A 312 9.09 7.16 0.76
C LEU A 312 9.56 7.73 2.12
N PHE A 313 8.77 8.56 2.79
CA PHE A 313 9.11 9.02 4.14
C PHE A 313 8.89 7.92 5.18
N PRO A 314 9.81 7.75 6.15
CA PRO A 314 9.71 6.74 7.20
C PRO A 314 8.71 7.15 8.28
N ALA A 315 7.43 7.25 7.91
CA ALA A 315 6.38 7.78 8.77
C ALA A 315 5.05 7.02 8.60
N GLY A 316 4.54 6.49 9.71
CA GLY A 316 3.18 5.95 9.80
C GLY A 316 2.96 4.74 8.90
N GLN A 317 2.06 4.89 7.93
CA GLN A 317 1.64 3.84 6.97
C GLN A 317 2.14 4.11 5.54
N LEU A 318 3.10 5.03 5.39
CA LEU A 318 3.74 5.28 4.11
C LEU A 318 4.65 4.09 3.73
N ASP A 319 5.05 4.03 2.47
CA ASP A 319 5.78 2.91 1.88
C ASP A 319 7.23 2.75 2.40
N GLY A 320 7.87 3.86 2.81
CA GLY A 320 9.25 3.93 3.32
C GLY A 320 9.40 3.60 4.80
#